data_AF-A0A949W783-F1
#
_entry.id   AF-A0A949W783-F1
#
_cell.length_a   1.000
_cell.length_b   1.000
_cell.length_c   1.000
_cell.angle_alpha   90.00
_cell.angle_beta   90.00
_cell.angle_gamma   90.00
#
_symmetry.space_group_name_H-M   'P 1'
#
loop_
_entity.id
_entity.type
_entity.pdbx_description
1 polymer ?
#
loop_
_entity_poly.entity_id
_entity_poly.type
_entity_poly.pdbx_seq_one_letter_code
_entity_poly.pdbx_strand_id
1 'polypeptide(L)'
;MLKVKAWLTHKGVRKAPMHSGYRPAAFFFPDHPTSAAIRLLDREELLPGERAIVEIMPVSESLVGNPSPGTIVKIGESPRHIVGQLEIIEVIRTPF
;
A
#
# COMPACT_ATOMS: atom_id res chain seq x y z
N MET A 1 -15.41 -6.07 3.51
CA MET A 1 -14.17 -5.26 3.68
C MET A 1 -13.08 -5.78 2.74
N LEU A 2 -12.34 -4.89 2.07
CA LEU A 2 -11.23 -5.24 1.18
C LEU A 2 -9.89 -5.21 1.93
N LYS A 3 -9.13 -6.30 1.84
CA LYS A 3 -7.71 -6.35 2.21
C LYS A 3 -6.88 -6.80 1.02
N VAL A 4 -5.68 -6.23 0.88
CA VAL A 4 -4.74 -6.61 -0.17
C VAL A 4 -3.44 -7.02 0.48
N LYS A 5 -2.98 -8.25 0.21
CA LYS A 5 -1.63 -8.67 0.58
C LYS A 5 -0.69 -8.29 -0.55
N ALA A 6 0.39 -7.60 -0.23
CA ALA A 6 1.31 -7.07 -1.23
C ALA A 6 2.75 -7.11 -0.72
N TRP A 7 3.68 -7.11 -1.66
CA TRP A 7 5.04 -6.70 -1.38
C TRP A 7 5.12 -5.17 -1.41
N LEU A 8 5.56 -4.56 -0.31
CA LEU A 8 5.89 -3.14 -0.26
C LEU A 8 7.39 -2.96 -0.36
N THR A 9 7.83 -2.18 -1.34
CA THR A 9 9.20 -1.65 -1.40
C THR A 9 9.20 -0.20 -0.94
N HIS A 10 9.94 0.11 0.12
CA HIS A 10 10.13 1.48 0.59
C HIS A 10 11.16 2.18 -0.31
N LYS A 11 10.69 2.78 -1.40
CA LYS A 11 11.53 3.55 -2.33
C LYS A 11 10.86 4.87 -2.66
N GLY A 12 11.59 5.97 -2.50
CA GLY A 12 11.03 7.29 -2.76
C GLY A 12 11.69 8.38 -1.95
N VAL A 13 10.95 9.48 -1.73
CA VAL A 13 11.46 10.70 -1.09
C VAL A 13 11.58 10.61 0.43
N ARG A 14 10.83 9.69 1.05
CA ARG A 14 10.81 9.51 2.50
C ARG A 14 12.11 8.86 2.98
N LYS A 15 12.73 9.46 4.01
CA LYS A 15 13.96 8.96 4.64
C LYS A 15 13.73 8.29 6.00
N ALA A 16 12.57 8.50 6.60
CA ALA A 16 12.20 7.90 7.88
C ALA A 16 11.52 6.54 7.67
N PRO A 17 11.65 5.58 8.60
CA PRO A 17 10.99 4.29 8.52
C PRO A 17 9.47 4.39 8.38
N MET A 18 8.85 3.34 7.84
CA MET A 18 7.41 3.13 7.88
C MET A 18 7.05 2.15 8.98
N HIS A 19 5.93 2.39 9.67
CA HIS A 19 5.41 1.51 10.71
C HIS A 19 3.98 1.08 10.39
N SER A 20 3.53 -0.01 11.01
CA SER A 20 2.12 -0.41 10.97
C SER A 20 1.21 0.73 11.44
N GLY A 21 0.08 0.92 10.75
CA GLY A 21 -0.82 2.05 10.96
C GLY A 21 -0.53 3.27 10.09
N TYR A 22 0.60 3.31 9.37
CA TYR A 22 0.86 4.34 8.38
C TYR A 22 -0.23 4.34 7.28
N ARG A 23 -0.72 5.53 6.91
CA ARG A 23 -1.86 5.72 5.98
C ARG A 23 -1.52 6.57 4.76
N PRO A 24 -0.64 6.10 3.86
CA PRO A 24 -0.35 6.83 2.63
C PRO A 24 -1.54 6.83 1.68
N ALA A 25 -1.49 7.73 0.70
CA ALA A 25 -2.29 7.65 -0.50
C ALA A 25 -1.80 6.49 -1.36
N ALA A 26 -2.70 5.57 -1.70
CA ALA A 26 -2.49 4.49 -2.65
C ALA A 26 -3.14 4.85 -3.99
N PHE A 27 -2.35 4.85 -5.06
CA PHE A 27 -2.74 5.28 -6.40
C PHE A 27 -3.11 4.06 -7.26
N PHE A 28 -4.22 3.38 -6.90
CA PHE A 28 -4.78 2.29 -7.72
C PHE A 28 -5.26 2.81 -9.07
N PHE A 29 -5.77 4.05 -9.07
CA PHE A 29 -5.95 4.88 -10.26
C PHE A 29 -5.03 6.09 -10.15
N PRO A 30 -4.38 6.54 -11.24
CA PRO A 30 -3.45 7.68 -11.20
C PRO A 30 -4.07 8.96 -10.63
N ASP A 31 -5.31 9.25 -10.98
CA ASP A 31 -5.99 10.53 -10.69
C ASP A 31 -6.90 10.48 -9.45
N HIS A 32 -7.09 9.28 -8.88
CA HIS A 32 -8.00 9.05 -7.76
C HIS A 32 -7.32 8.22 -6.66
N PRO A 33 -6.43 8.83 -5.85
CA PRO A 33 -5.83 8.13 -4.73
C PRO A 33 -6.86 7.80 -3.65
N THR A 34 -6.62 6.69 -2.95
CA THR A 34 -7.34 6.34 -1.73
C THR A 34 -6.37 6.29 -0.55
N SER A 35 -6.78 6.77 0.62
CA SER A 35 -6.02 6.47 1.84
C SER A 35 -6.07 4.97 2.11
N ALA A 36 -4.94 4.37 2.47
CA ALA A 36 -4.86 2.95 2.78
C ALA A 36 -3.97 2.71 3.99
N ALA A 37 -4.49 2.02 5.01
CA ALA A 37 -3.69 1.63 6.16
C ALA A 37 -2.76 0.48 5.80
N ILE A 38 -1.49 0.59 6.19
CA ILE A 38 -0.46 -0.43 6.01
C ILE A 38 -0.28 -1.18 7.33
N ARG A 39 -0.22 -2.51 7.25
CA ARG A 39 0.20 -3.38 8.35
C ARG A 39 1.37 -4.23 7.88
N LEU A 40 2.53 -4.04 8.50
CA LEU A 40 3.70 -4.90 8.31
C LEU A 40 3.41 -6.26 8.95
N LEU A 41 3.73 -7.35 8.25
CA LEU A 41 3.40 -8.70 8.72
C LEU A 41 4.55 -9.40 9.45
N ASP A 42 5.80 -9.04 9.17
CA ASP A 42 6.99 -9.74 9.62
C ASP A 42 7.93 -8.88 10.50
N ARG A 43 7.64 -7.59 10.66
CA ARG A 43 8.50 -6.62 11.35
C ARG A 43 7.70 -5.43 11.88
N GLU A 44 8.31 -4.66 12.78
CA GLU A 44 7.71 -3.45 13.36
C GLU A 44 7.94 -2.20 12.51
N GLU A 45 9.05 -2.15 11.78
CA GLU A 45 9.43 -1.04 10.92
C GLU A 45 10.00 -1.51 9.58
N LEU A 46 9.81 -0.70 8.55
CA LEU A 46 10.39 -0.89 7.23
C LEU A 46 11.31 0.28 6.91
N LEU A 47 12.61 0.02 6.75
CA LEU A 47 13.59 1.06 6.48
C LEU A 47 13.58 1.47 4.99
N PRO A 48 14.03 2.69 4.65
CA PRO A 48 14.23 3.08 3.26
C PRO A 48 15.15 2.11 2.50
N GLY A 49 14.72 1.69 1.31
CA GLY A 49 15.42 0.73 0.45
C GLY A 49 14.98 -0.73 0.66
N GLU A 50 14.30 -1.03 1.77
CA GLU A 50 13.88 -2.40 2.07
C GLU A 50 12.56 -2.79 1.40
N ARG A 51 12.28 -4.10 1.45
CA ARG A 51 11.04 -4.72 0.99
C ARG A 51 10.45 -5.62 2.08
N ALA A 52 9.13 -5.59 2.26
CA ALA A 52 8.41 -6.43 3.21
C ALA A 52 7.04 -6.86 2.68
N ILE A 53 6.49 -7.95 3.24
CA ILE A 53 5.09 -8.33 2.99
C ILE A 53 4.20 -7.50 3.91
N VAL A 54 3.18 -6.90 3.32
CA VAL A 54 2.21 -6.05 4.02
C VAL A 54 0.78 -6.46 3.73
N GLU A 55 -0.10 -6.12 4.65
CA GLU A 55 -1.52 -5.97 4.37
C GLU A 55 -1.86 -4.50 4.17
N ILE A 56 -2.63 -4.22 3.13
CA ILE A 56 -3.15 -2.91 2.78
C ILE A 56 -4.67 -2.93 2.95
N MET A 57 -5.18 -1.96 3.70
CA MET A 57 -6.60 -1.76 3.95
C MET A 57 -7.02 -0.39 3.41
N PRO A 58 -7.45 -0.30 2.14
CA PRO A 58 -7.97 0.94 1.57
C PRO A 58 -9.26 1.34 2.29
N VAL A 59 -9.50 2.66 2.39
CA VAL A 59 -10.70 3.19 3.07
C VAL A 59 -12.00 2.80 2.35
N SER A 60 -11.95 2.65 1.02
CA SER A 60 -13.09 2.20 0.22
C SER A 60 -12.65 1.28 -0.90
N GLU A 61 -13.39 0.20 -1.09
CA GLU A 61 -13.24 -0.75 -2.20
C GLU A 61 -13.59 -0.10 -3.55
N SER A 62 -14.53 0.84 -3.59
CA SER A 62 -14.92 1.55 -4.82
C SER A 62 -13.79 2.39 -5.43
N LEU A 63 -12.82 2.83 -4.62
CA LEU A 63 -11.66 3.62 -5.06
C LEU A 63 -10.46 2.75 -5.50
N VAL A 64 -10.60 1.42 -5.40
CA VAL A 64 -9.54 0.46 -5.69
C VAL A 64 -9.81 -0.28 -7.00
N GLY A 65 -11.09 -0.44 -7.36
CA GLY A 65 -11.49 -1.17 -8.56
C GLY A 65 -11.33 -2.68 -8.39
N ASN A 66 -10.73 -3.33 -9.40
CA ASN A 66 -10.52 -4.78 -9.43
C ASN A 66 -9.03 -5.11 -9.63
N PRO A 67 -8.17 -4.84 -8.62
CA PRO A 67 -6.77 -5.23 -8.71
C PRO A 67 -6.64 -6.76 -8.78
N SER A 68 -5.58 -7.22 -9.44
CA SER A 68 -5.19 -8.63 -9.52
C SER A 68 -3.77 -8.83 -9.01
N PRO A 69 -3.37 -10.07 -8.67
CA PRO A 69 -1.96 -10.39 -8.41
C PRO A 69 -1.05 -9.88 -9.53
N GLY A 70 0.10 -9.31 -9.16
CA GLY A 70 1.05 -8.64 -10.06
C GLY A 70 0.74 -7.15 -10.33
N THR A 71 -0.43 -6.65 -9.94
CA THR A 71 -0.75 -5.21 -10.08
C THR A 71 0.23 -4.37 -9.28
N ILE A 72 0.79 -3.34 -9.92
CA ILE A 72 1.72 -2.39 -9.31
C ILE A 72 0.96 -1.12 -8.89
N VAL A 73 1.10 -0.75 -7.62
CA VAL A 73 0.42 0.43 -7.06
C VAL A 73 1.46 1.33 -6.40
N LYS A 74 1.49 2.61 -6.76
CA LYS A 74 2.36 3.57 -6.06
C LYS A 74 1.70 3.98 -4.74
N ILE A 75 2.51 4.24 -3.73
CA ILE A 75 2.05 4.85 -2.48
C ILE A 75 2.83 6.13 -2.19
N GLY A 76 2.16 7.14 -1.66
CA GLY A 76 2.75 8.46 -1.45
C GLY A 76 2.05 9.28 -0.37
N GLU A 77 2.70 10.36 0.05
CA GLU A 77 2.10 11.40 0.90
C GLU A 77 1.36 12.45 0.03
N SER A 78 1.66 12.49 -1.27
CA SER A 78 0.94 13.22 -2.31
C SER A 78 1.32 12.67 -3.69
N PRO A 79 0.66 13.06 -4.80
CA PRO A 79 1.01 12.58 -6.15
C PRO A 79 2.47 12.86 -6.54
N ARG A 80 3.09 13.91 -5.98
CA ARG A 80 4.49 14.28 -6.22
C ARG A 80 5.47 13.69 -5.22
N HIS A 81 4.99 13.17 -4.08
CA HIS A 81 5.80 12.62 -2.99
C HIS A 81 5.50 11.14 -2.83
N ILE A 82 6.00 10.33 -3.77
CA ILE A 82 5.92 8.87 -3.72
C ILE A 82 6.96 8.36 -2.72
N VAL A 83 6.52 7.46 -1.84
CA VAL A 83 7.31 6.91 -0.73
C VAL A 83 7.56 5.40 -0.87
N GLY A 84 6.81 4.74 -1.75
CA GLY A 84 6.98 3.32 -2.01
C GLY A 84 6.15 2.80 -3.18
N GLN A 85 6.29 1.51 -3.41
CA GLN A 85 5.55 0.77 -4.42
C GLN A 85 5.08 -0.56 -3.86
N LEU A 86 3.82 -0.87 -4.11
CA LEU A 86 3.19 -2.15 -3.85
C LEU A 86 3.20 -3.01 -5.11
N GLU A 87 3.41 -4.31 -4.92
CA GLU A 87 3.13 -5.35 -5.90
C GLU A 87 2.16 -6.33 -5.26
N ILE A 88 0.94 -6.42 -5.81
CA ILE A 88 -0.14 -7.19 -5.21
C ILE A 88 0.13 -8.68 -5.34
N ILE A 89 0.01 -9.39 -4.22
CA ILE A 89 0.15 -10.85 -4.15
C ILE A 89 -1.24 -11.48 -4.15
N GLU A 90 -2.15 -10.93 -3.35
CA GLU A 90 -3.48 -11.50 -3.11
C GLU A 90 -4.49 -10.41 -2.79
N VAL A 91 -5.73 -10.61 -3.24
CA VAL A 91 -6.86 -9.73 -2.95
C VAL A 91 -7.89 -10.52 -2.15
N ILE A 92 -8.15 -10.07 -0.93
CA ILE A 92 -9.00 -10.75 0.04
C ILE A 92 -10.25 -9.89 0.24
N ARG A 93 -11.41 -10.42 -0.17
CA ARG A 93 -12.72 -9.77 0.01
C ARG A 93 -13.48 -10.55 1.07
N THR A 94 -13.71 -9.94 2.23
CA THR A 94 -14.52 -10.55 3.28
C THR A 94 -15.94 -10.01 3.18
N PRO A 95 -16.97 -10.86 3.04
CA PRO A 95 -18.35 -10.44 3.21
C PRO A 95 -18.55 -9.91 4.64
N PHE A 96 -19.49 -8.96 4.77
CA PHE A 96 -19.91 -8.44 6.06
C PHE A 96 -20.83 -9.43 6.76
#